data_AF-A0AAW9YG60-F1
#
_entry.id   AF-A0AAW9YG60-F1
#
_cell.length_a   1.000
_cell.length_b   1.000
_cell.length_c   1.000
_cell.angle_alpha   90.00
_cell.angle_beta   90.00
_cell.angle_gamma   90.00
#
_symmetry.space_group_name_H-M   'P 1'
#
loop_
_entity.id
_entity.type
_entity.pdbx_description
1 polymer ?
#
loop_
_entity_poly.entity_id
_entity_poly.type
_entity_poly.pdbx_seq_one_letter_code
_entity_poly.pdbx_strand_id
1 'polypeptide(L)' 'MSQHLVEIQSAILFAEYLQSLGVQRTPLDREQEIYVQDRHLATVRRIQGELRFYLRANALARS' A
#
# COMPACT_ATOMS: atom_id res chain seq x y z
N MET A 1 8.03 4.13 -16.28
CA MET A 1 8.96 3.37 -15.42
C MET A 1 8.14 2.45 -14.53
N SER A 2 8.35 1.14 -14.66
CA SER A 2 7.59 0.10 -13.97
C SER A 2 7.62 0.32 -12.46
N GLN A 3 6.48 0.66 -11.88
CA GLN A 3 6.39 0.81 -10.43
C GLN A 3 6.44 -0.59 -9.83
N HIS A 4 7.58 -0.96 -9.22
CA HIS A 4 7.70 -2.24 -8.52
C HIS A 4 6.76 -2.22 -7.30
N LEU A 5 5.62 -2.86 -7.45
CA LEU A 5 4.66 -3.10 -6.38
C LEU A 5 4.91 -4.48 -5.78
N VAL A 6 4.99 -4.54 -4.46
CA VAL A 6 5.14 -5.77 -3.68
C VAL A 6 3.80 -6.04 -2.98
N GLU A 7 3.27 -7.24 -3.19
CA GLU A 7 2.05 -7.67 -2.54
C GLU A 7 2.31 -7.97 -1.05
N ILE A 8 1.50 -7.40 -0.18
CA ILE A 8 1.49 -7.68 1.25
C ILE A 8 0.24 -8.52 1.54
N GLN A 9 0.44 -9.82 1.80
CA GLN A 9 -0.65 -10.78 2.00
C GLN A 9 -1.41 -10.63 3.33
N SER A 10 -1.05 -9.64 4.15
CA SER A 10 -1.73 -9.34 5.42
C SER A 10 -2.18 -7.88 5.45
N ALA A 11 -3.48 -7.67 5.60
CA ALA A 11 -4.07 -6.34 5.75
C ALA A 11 -3.53 -5.61 6.99
N ILE A 12 -3.25 -6.34 8.07
CA ILE A 12 -2.69 -5.79 9.31
C ILE A 12 -1.27 -5.28 9.05
N LEU A 13 -0.40 -6.12 8.47
CA LEU A 13 0.98 -5.72 8.15
C LEU A 13 0.99 -4.55 7.16
N PHE A 14 0.10 -4.56 6.17
CA PHE A 14 -0.04 -3.46 5.24
C PHE A 14 -0.40 -2.15 5.95
N ALA A 15 -1.36 -2.18 6.87
CA ALA A 15 -1.75 -1.02 7.68
C ALA A 15 -0.59 -0.52 8.56
N GLU A 16 0.16 -1.43 9.18
CA GLU A 16 1.34 -1.10 10.01
C GLU A 16 2.45 -0.44 9.17
N TYR A 17 2.71 -0.92 7.96
CA TYR A 17 3.65 -0.29 7.02
C TYR A 17 3.19 1.11 6.61
N LEU A 18 1.90 1.29 6.31
CA LEU A 18 1.36 2.60 5.99
C LEU A 18 1.56 3.58 7.16
N GLN A 19 1.31 3.12 8.39
CA GLN A 19 1.51 3.93 9.60
C GLN A 19 2.98 4.31 9.80
N SER A 20 3.92 3.38 9.61
CA SER A 20 5.37 3.70 9.73
C SER A 20 5.84 4.69 8.66
N LEU A 21 5.14 4.76 7.53
CA LEU A 21 5.36 5.71 6.44
C LEU A 21 4.59 7.03 6.61
N GLY A 22 3.92 7.23 7.75
CA GLY A 22 3.19 8.45 8.09
C GLY A 22 1.75 8.51 7.57
N VAL A 23 1.23 7.43 7.00
CA VAL A 23 -0.17 7.32 6.56
C VAL A 23 -1.00 6.67 7.67
N GLN A 24 -1.83 7.48 8.33
CA GLN A 24 -2.70 7.01 9.40
C GLN A 24 -4.12 6.76 8.91
N ARG A 25 -4.81 5.81 9.57
CA ARG A 25 -6.26 5.53 9.42
C ARG A 25 -6.69 5.30 7.96
N THR A 26 -5.91 4.51 7.23
CA THR A 26 -6.24 4.14 5.84
C THR A 26 -7.37 3.11 5.81
N PRO A 27 -8.53 3.40 5.19
CA PRO A 27 -9.62 2.44 5.07
C PRO A 27 -9.25 1.32 4.09
N LEU A 28 -9.18 0.06 4.52
CA LEU A 28 -8.69 -1.07 3.71
C LEU A 28 -9.80 -1.93 3.10
N ASP A 29 -11.05 -1.47 3.16
CA ASP A 29 -12.28 -2.15 2.73
C ASP A 29 -12.70 -1.85 1.29
N ARG A 30 -11.97 -0.95 0.62
CA ARG A 30 -12.24 -0.51 -0.74
C ARG A 30 -10.99 -0.37 -1.59
N GLU A 31 -11.17 -0.39 -2.89
CA GLU A 31 -10.12 -0.05 -3.83
C GLU A 31 -9.73 1.42 -3.69
N GLN A 32 -8.43 1.69 -3.69
CA GLN A 32 -7.90 3.04 -3.62
C GLN A 32 -6.41 3.05 -3.93
N GLU A 33 -5.93 4.23 -4.33
CA GLU A 33 -4.51 4.55 -4.38
C GLU A 33 -4.14 5.46 -3.21
N ILE A 34 -2.96 5.26 -2.64
CA ILE A 34 -2.50 5.93 -1.44
C ILE A 34 -1.23 6.70 -1.80
N TYR A 35 -1.23 7.99 -1.51
CA TYR A 35 -0.17 8.93 -1.85
C TYR A 35 0.36 9.61 -0.59
N VAL A 36 1.66 9.89 -0.55
CA VAL A 36 2.30 10.72 0.48
C VAL A 36 3.15 11.76 -0.22
N GLN A 37 2.91 13.05 0.05
CA GLN A 37 3.65 14.16 -0.58
C GLN A 37 3.69 14.01 -2.12
N ASP A 38 2.52 13.76 -2.73
CA ASP A 38 2.32 13.51 -4.16
C ASP A 38 3.07 12.29 -4.75
N ARG A 39 3.68 11.45 -3.89
CA ARG A 39 4.30 10.19 -4.31
C ARG A 39 3.35 9.03 -4.04
N HIS A 40 3.02 8.28 -5.10
CA HIS A 40 2.28 7.03 -4.94
C HIS A 40 3.08 6.08 -4.06
N LEU A 41 2.44 5.64 -2.98
CA LEU A 41 3.02 4.83 -1.93
C LEU A 41 2.50 3.40 -1.99
N ALA A 42 1.19 3.25 -2.14
CA ALA A 42 0.53 1.98 -2.00
C ALA A 42 -0.80 1.97 -2.76
N THR A 43 -1.30 0.78 -3.03
CA THR A 43 -2.53 0.56 -3.78
C THR A 43 -3.29 -0.59 -3.15
N VAL A 44 -4.61 -0.45 -3.03
CA VAL A 44 -5.55 -1.53 -2.70
C VAL A 44 -6.37 -1.82 -3.95
N ARG A 45 -6.36 -3.06 -4.43
CA ARG A 45 -7.14 -3.49 -5.61
C ARG A 45 -8.00 -4.68 -5.30
N ARG A 46 -9.13 -4.80 -5.99
CA ARG A 46 -9.95 -6.00 -6.00
C ARG A 46 -9.52 -6.87 -7.17
N ILE A 47 -9.05 -8.07 -6.88
CA ILE A 47 -8.67 -9.07 -7.88
C ILE A 47 -9.48 -10.32 -7.60
N GLN A 48 -10.27 -10.76 -8.58
CA GLN A 48 -11.17 -11.92 -8.44
C GLN A 48 -12.11 -11.83 -7.23
N GLY A 49 -12.54 -10.60 -6.87
CA GLY A 49 -13.44 -10.35 -5.75
C GLY A 49 -12.73 -10.12 -4.42
N GLU A 50 -11.44 -10.43 -4.31
CA GLU A 50 -10.64 -10.27 -3.09
C GLU A 50 -9.85 -8.96 -3.09
N LEU A 51 -9.77 -8.29 -1.94
CA LEU A 51 -8.91 -7.12 -1.78
C LEU A 51 -7.47 -7.56 -1.59
N ARG A 52 -6.58 -6.96 -2.37
CA ARG A 52 -5.13 -7.19 -2.35
C ARG A 52 -4.41 -5.87 -2.13
N PHE A 53 -3.33 -5.96 -1.36
CA PHE A 53 -2.62 -4.81 -0.82
C PHE A 53 -1.21 -4.76 -1.40
N TYR A 54 -0.84 -3.63 -1.97
CA TYR A 54 0.42 -3.46 -2.70
C TYR A 54 1.18 -2.25 -2.19
N LEU A 55 2.44 -2.43 -1.79
CA LEU A 55 3.35 -1.35 -1.44
C LEU A 55 4.35 -1.11 -2.56
N ARG A 56 4.73 0.14 -2.78
CA ARG A 56 5.83 0.45 -3.69
C ARG A 56 7.16 0.04 -3.05
N ALA A 57 7.97 -0.75 -3.76
CA ALA A 57 9.21 -1.32 -3.24
C ALA A 57 10.21 -0.27 -2.73
N ASN A 58 10.29 0.90 -3.39
CA ASN A 58 11.16 1.98 -2.95
C ASN A 58 10.72 2.63 -1.63
N ALA A 59 9.47 2.43 -1.20
CA ALA A 59 9.02 2.84 0.12
C ALA A 59 9.46 1.86 1.21
N LEU A 60 9.70 0.59 0.86
CA LEU A 60 10.28 -0.41 1.75
C LEU A 60 11.77 -0.20 1.99
N ALA A 61 12.48 0.40 1.03
CA ALA A 61 13.93 0.58 1.04
C ALA A 61 14.43 1.77 1.88
N ARG A 62 13.66 2.30 2.85
CA ARG A 62 14.16 3.32 3.77
C ARG A 62 15.14 2.67 4.77
N SER A 63 16.42 2.69 4.43
CA SER A 63 17.56 2.64 5.36
C SER A 63 18.18 4.03 5.48
#